data_AF-A0A0K2RKN8-F1
#
_entry.id   AF-A0A0K2RKN8-F1
#
_cell.length_a   1.000
_cell.length_b   1.000
_cell.length_c   1.000
_cell.angle_alpha   90.00
_cell.angle_beta   90.00
_cell.angle_gamma   90.00
#
_symmetry.space_group_name_H-M   'P 1'
#
loop_
_entity.id
_entity.type
_entity.pdbx_description
1 polymer ?
#
loop_
_entity_poly.entity_id
_entity_poly.type
_entity_poly.pdbx_seq_one_letter_code
_entity_poly.pdbx_strand_id
1 'polypeptide(L)'
;MLLGVFTSASQKYRAALAVLYFVPLLLSSAAVAIAYKALLDPNFGLGPGLGLPFLAQDWLGNSDLVLFVVVFVIAWQFVPFHTLIYQGGVRQIPASLYEAAQIDGAGRVQQFFAITLPQLKYTIITSSTLMVVGSLAYFDLVFVLTGGGPAIPRGCYRCTCT
;
A
#
# COMPACT_ATOMS: atom_id res chain seq x y z
N MET A 1 -3.92 -7.83 4.94
CA MET A 1 -4.21 -9.07 5.69
C MET A 1 -4.86 -8.78 7.05
N LEU A 2 -4.16 -8.21 8.04
CA LEU A 2 -4.73 -7.94 9.38
C LEU A 2 -5.89 -6.92 9.41
N LEU A 3 -5.80 -5.86 8.60
CA LEU A 3 -6.87 -4.86 8.48
C LEU A 3 -8.19 -5.43 7.93
N GLY A 4 -8.12 -6.44 7.06
CA GLY A 4 -9.31 -7.08 6.48
C GLY A 4 -10.10 -7.95 7.47
N VAL A 5 -9.40 -8.53 8.46
CA VAL A 5 -10.03 -9.33 9.51
C VAL A 5 -10.68 -8.43 10.58
N PHE A 6 -10.06 -7.29 10.91
CA PHE A 6 -10.57 -6.35 11.90
C PHE A 6 -11.80 -5.56 11.42
N THR A 7 -11.91 -5.31 10.12
CA THR A 7 -13.01 -4.53 9.52
C THR A 7 -14.28 -5.35 9.26
N SER A 8 -14.22 -6.67 9.33
CA SER A 8 -15.37 -7.58 9.20
C SER A 8 -16.31 -7.54 10.42
N ALA A 9 -15.82 -7.12 11.58
CA ALA A 9 -16.55 -7.24 12.86
C ALA A 9 -17.52 -6.09 13.19
N SER A 10 -17.48 -4.93 12.52
CA SER A 10 -18.36 -3.79 12.85
C SER A 10 -19.09 -3.19 11.64
N GLN A 11 -20.40 -3.40 11.57
CA GLN A 11 -21.28 -2.95 10.48
C GLN A 11 -21.42 -1.40 10.39
N LYS A 12 -21.09 -0.65 11.45
CA LYS A 12 -21.35 0.80 11.53
C LYS A 12 -20.41 1.67 10.69
N TYR A 13 -19.20 1.21 10.38
CA TYR A 13 -18.20 2.01 9.64
C TYR A 13 -17.94 1.51 8.23
N ARG A 14 -18.78 0.58 7.74
CA ARG A 14 -18.59 -0.09 6.45
C ARG A 14 -18.53 0.89 5.27
N ALA A 15 -19.34 1.95 5.30
CA ALA A 15 -19.33 3.00 4.26
C ALA A 15 -18.08 3.89 4.33
N ALA A 16 -17.70 4.37 5.53
CA ALA A 16 -16.53 5.22 5.70
C ALA A 16 -15.21 4.46 5.38
N LEU A 17 -15.12 3.20 5.81
CA LEU A 17 -13.99 2.34 5.48
C LEU A 17 -13.97 2.03 3.97
N ALA A 18 -15.11 1.76 3.35
CA ALA A 18 -15.17 1.58 1.90
C ALA A 18 -14.64 2.82 1.18
N VAL A 19 -15.06 4.03 1.54
CA VAL A 19 -14.53 5.28 0.96
C VAL A 19 -13.02 5.38 1.16
N LEU A 20 -12.52 5.14 2.38
CA LEU A 20 -11.09 5.18 2.67
C LEU A 20 -10.28 4.15 1.87
N TYR A 21 -10.86 2.99 1.56
CA TYR A 21 -10.26 1.95 0.74
C TYR A 21 -10.38 2.25 -0.78
N PHE A 22 -11.45 2.89 -1.23
CA PHE A 22 -11.68 3.15 -2.65
C PHE A 22 -10.99 4.42 -3.14
N VAL A 23 -10.87 5.46 -2.30
CA VAL A 23 -10.24 6.73 -2.70
C VAL A 23 -8.82 6.55 -3.24
N PRO A 24 -7.91 5.82 -2.57
CA PRO A 24 -6.55 5.60 -3.09
C PRO A 24 -6.55 4.87 -4.44
N LEU A 25 -7.43 3.86 -4.57
CA LEU A 25 -7.50 2.99 -5.74
C LEU A 25 -8.01 3.71 -6.99
N LEU A 26 -8.88 4.72 -6.82
CA LEU A 26 -9.52 5.44 -7.93
C LEU A 26 -8.66 6.57 -8.50
N LEU A 27 -7.62 7.01 -7.77
CA LEU A 27 -6.71 8.06 -8.21
C LEU A 27 -5.67 7.49 -9.20
N SER A 28 -5.32 8.28 -10.22
CA SER A 28 -4.23 7.92 -11.11
C SER A 28 -2.88 7.94 -10.37
N SER A 29 -1.96 7.04 -10.77
CA SER A 29 -0.58 6.99 -10.27
C SER A 29 0.09 8.36 -10.27
N ALA A 30 -0.03 9.09 -11.38
CA ALA A 30 0.54 10.43 -11.54
C ALA A 30 -0.06 11.46 -10.57
N ALA A 31 -1.40 11.46 -10.39
CA ALA A 31 -2.05 12.39 -9.46
C ALA A 31 -1.63 12.12 -8.00
N VAL A 32 -1.54 10.84 -7.62
CA VAL A 32 -1.04 10.43 -6.29
C VAL A 32 0.40 10.89 -6.11
N ALA A 33 1.27 10.69 -7.10
CA ALA A 33 2.66 11.11 -7.04
C ALA A 33 2.80 12.63 -6.85
N ILE A 34 2.05 13.43 -7.62
CA ILE A 34 2.05 14.90 -7.51
C ILE A 34 1.54 15.33 -6.13
N ALA A 35 0.47 14.70 -5.63
CA ALA A 35 -0.09 15.00 -4.32
C ALA A 35 0.94 14.71 -3.21
N TYR A 36 1.57 13.53 -3.20
CA TYR A 36 2.59 13.20 -2.20
C TYR A 36 3.83 14.09 -2.31
N LYS A 37 4.22 14.50 -3.51
CA LYS A 37 5.32 15.45 -3.72
C LYS A 37 5.03 16.81 -3.10
N ALA A 38 3.80 17.32 -3.23
CA ALA A 38 3.38 18.55 -2.58
C ALA A 38 3.26 18.40 -1.05
N LEU A 39 2.76 17.26 -0.58
CA LEU A 39 2.58 16.98 0.85
C LEU A 39 3.92 16.84 1.59
N LEU A 40 4.91 16.21 0.96
CA LEU A 40 6.25 15.97 1.51
C LEU A 40 7.25 17.09 1.18
N ASP A 41 6.79 18.22 0.64
CA ASP A 41 7.66 19.36 0.38
C ASP A 41 8.19 19.93 1.72
N PRO A 42 9.52 20.06 1.89
CA PRO A 42 10.11 20.48 3.15
C PRO A 42 9.88 21.97 3.47
N ASN A 43 9.45 22.79 2.50
CA ASN A 43 9.26 24.23 2.67
C ASN A 43 7.78 24.61 2.81
N PHE A 44 6.91 24.01 1.99
CA PHE A 44 5.49 24.36 1.89
C PHE A 44 4.54 23.18 2.14
N GLY A 45 5.06 22.00 2.45
CA GLY A 45 4.27 20.79 2.67
C GLY A 45 3.62 20.70 4.05
N LEU A 46 3.12 19.50 4.37
CA LEU A 46 2.44 19.22 5.63
C LEU A 46 3.31 19.45 6.87
N GLY A 47 4.62 19.17 6.77
CA GLY A 47 5.55 19.33 7.90
C GLY A 47 5.62 20.76 8.40
N PRO A 48 6.01 21.74 7.56
CA PRO A 48 6.01 23.15 7.92
C PRO A 48 4.62 23.68 8.29
N GLY A 49 3.57 23.26 7.57
CA GLY A 49 2.19 23.71 7.84
C GLY A 49 1.63 23.27 9.20
N LEU A 50 2.07 22.11 9.70
CA LEU A 50 1.65 21.58 11.02
C LEU A 50 2.69 21.80 12.12
N GLY A 51 3.84 22.41 11.80
CA GLY A 51 4.94 22.61 12.75
C GLY A 51 5.59 21.31 13.23
N LEU A 52 5.56 20.24 12.41
CA LEU A 52 6.13 18.93 12.72
C LEU A 52 7.52 18.79 12.11
N PRO A 53 8.62 18.88 12.89
CA PRO A 53 9.99 18.90 12.36
C PRO A 53 10.36 17.61 11.62
N PHE A 54 9.82 16.47 12.08
CA PHE A 54 10.02 15.16 11.45
C PHE A 54 9.45 15.08 10.03
N LEU A 55 8.35 15.80 9.74
CA LEU A 55 7.76 15.82 8.40
C LEU A 55 8.39 16.89 7.50
N ALA A 56 9.13 17.84 8.06
CA ALA A 56 9.80 18.91 7.33
C ALA A 56 11.19 18.51 6.77
N GLN A 57 11.64 17.28 7.02
CA GLN A 57 12.88 16.77 6.42
C GLN A 57 12.71 16.46 4.93
N ASP A 58 13.83 16.37 4.20
CA ASP A 58 13.82 16.05 2.78
C ASP A 58 13.62 14.54 2.51
N TRP A 59 12.35 14.12 2.53
CA TRP A 59 11.93 12.73 2.32
C TRP A 59 12.19 12.20 0.90
N LEU A 60 12.17 13.10 -0.10
CA LEU A 60 12.29 12.72 -1.51
C LEU A 60 13.71 12.91 -2.05
N GLY A 61 14.49 13.82 -1.48
CA GLY A 61 15.88 14.04 -1.84
C GLY A 61 16.87 13.12 -1.11
N ASN A 62 16.50 12.53 0.03
CA ASN A 62 17.35 11.56 0.73
C ASN A 62 17.24 10.15 0.11
N SER A 63 18.34 9.65 -0.46
CA SER A 63 18.46 8.33 -1.09
C SER A 63 18.09 7.16 -0.18
N ASP A 64 18.30 7.27 1.12
CA ASP A 64 17.98 6.20 2.07
C ASP A 64 16.48 6.15 2.38
N LEU A 65 15.79 7.30 2.32
CA LEU A 65 14.36 7.41 2.66
C LEU A 65 13.44 7.27 1.44
N VAL A 66 13.89 7.70 0.27
CA VAL A 66 13.06 7.77 -0.93
C VAL A 66 12.46 6.41 -1.31
N LEU A 67 13.21 5.32 -1.16
CA LEU A 67 12.71 3.98 -1.44
C LEU A 67 11.58 3.59 -0.47
N PHE A 68 11.71 3.89 0.82
CA PHE A 68 10.66 3.61 1.79
C PHE A 68 9.40 4.43 1.51
N VAL A 69 9.55 5.70 1.11
CA VAL A 69 8.43 6.57 0.73
C VAL A 69 7.71 6.00 -0.49
N VAL A 70 8.46 5.64 -1.54
CA VAL A 70 7.88 5.05 -2.76
C VAL A 70 7.12 3.76 -2.46
N VAL A 71 7.73 2.84 -1.71
CA VAL A 71 7.08 1.57 -1.32
C VAL A 71 5.84 1.83 -0.49
N PHE A 72 5.88 2.80 0.43
CA PHE A 72 4.74 3.18 1.25
C PHE A 72 3.58 3.72 0.40
N VAL A 73 3.84 4.63 -0.55
CA VAL A 73 2.80 5.23 -1.40
C VAL A 73 2.16 4.15 -2.28
N ILE A 74 2.96 3.26 -2.88
CA ILE A 74 2.45 2.14 -3.68
C ILE A 74 1.62 1.19 -2.81
N ALA A 75 2.14 0.81 -1.63
CA ALA A 75 1.41 -0.06 -0.72
C ALA A 75 0.07 0.58 -0.31
N TRP A 76 0.07 1.87 0.04
CA TRP A 76 -1.13 2.60 0.39
C TRP A 76 -2.17 2.60 -0.74
N GLN A 77 -1.73 2.76 -2.00
CA GLN A 77 -2.62 2.78 -3.16
C GLN A 77 -3.25 1.41 -3.46
N PHE A 78 -2.49 0.31 -3.34
CA PHE A 78 -2.91 -1.02 -3.81
C PHE A 78 -3.32 -2.02 -2.71
N VAL A 79 -2.98 -1.77 -1.44
CA VAL A 79 -3.48 -2.57 -0.31
C VAL A 79 -5.01 -2.73 -0.31
N PRO A 80 -5.82 -1.70 -0.63
CA PRO A 80 -7.27 -1.86 -0.70
C PRO A 80 -7.71 -2.92 -1.72
N PHE A 81 -7.15 -2.88 -2.92
CA PHE A 81 -7.46 -3.80 -4.01
C PHE A 81 -7.17 -5.25 -3.64
N HIS A 82 -5.96 -5.53 -3.15
CA HIS A 82 -5.59 -6.87 -2.72
C HIS A 82 -6.42 -7.33 -1.52
N THR A 83 -6.73 -6.43 -0.58
CA THR A 83 -7.60 -6.75 0.56
C THR A 83 -8.99 -7.18 0.09
N LEU A 84 -9.58 -6.53 -0.91
CA LEU A 84 -10.87 -6.91 -1.48
C LEU A 84 -10.83 -8.29 -2.14
N ILE A 85 -9.77 -8.59 -2.90
CA ILE A 85 -9.56 -9.91 -3.52
C ILE A 85 -9.56 -11.01 -2.45
N TYR A 86 -8.79 -10.80 -1.37
CA TYR A 86 -8.72 -11.78 -0.29
C TYR A 86 -10.02 -11.90 0.51
N GLN A 87 -10.73 -10.80 0.75
CA GLN A 87 -12.07 -10.86 1.37
C GLN A 87 -13.05 -11.66 0.50
N GLY A 88 -13.02 -11.46 -0.82
CA GLY A 88 -13.81 -12.23 -1.77
C GLY A 88 -13.48 -13.72 -1.73
N GLY A 89 -12.19 -14.07 -1.66
CA GLY A 89 -11.73 -15.45 -1.54
C GLY A 89 -12.18 -16.12 -0.23
N VAL A 90 -12.04 -15.42 0.91
CA VAL A 90 -12.44 -15.98 2.22
C VAL A 90 -13.94 -16.27 2.27
N ARG A 91 -14.77 -15.40 1.67
CA ARG A 91 -16.23 -15.59 1.64
C ARG A 91 -16.68 -16.82 0.86
N GLN A 92 -15.83 -17.38 0.00
CA GLN A 92 -16.13 -18.60 -0.75
C GLN A 92 -15.83 -19.87 0.05
N ILE A 93 -15.11 -19.76 1.17
CA ILE A 93 -14.78 -20.92 2.01
C ILE A 93 -16.05 -21.34 2.77
N PRO A 94 -16.48 -22.61 2.66
CA PRO A 94 -17.67 -23.09 3.37
C PRO A 94 -17.54 -22.92 4.89
N ALA A 95 -18.57 -22.35 5.51
CA ALA A 95 -18.60 -22.12 6.96
C ALA A 95 -18.50 -23.44 7.77
N SER A 96 -18.99 -24.55 7.21
CA SER A 96 -18.96 -25.88 7.83
C SER A 96 -17.54 -26.37 8.15
N LEU A 97 -16.52 -25.96 7.40
CA LEU A 97 -15.12 -26.29 7.70
C LEU A 97 -14.66 -25.64 9.01
N TYR A 98 -15.08 -24.41 9.25
CA TYR A 98 -14.75 -23.68 10.48
C TYR A 98 -15.54 -24.21 11.68
N GLU A 99 -16.80 -24.58 11.49
CA GLU A 99 -17.64 -25.18 12.53
C GLU A 99 -17.10 -26.54 12.97
N ALA A 100 -16.73 -27.41 12.01
CA ALA A 100 -16.10 -28.70 12.30
C ALA A 100 -14.79 -28.52 13.08
N ALA A 101 -13.93 -27.60 12.64
CA ALA A 101 -12.69 -27.32 13.34
C ALA A 101 -12.88 -26.75 14.75
N GLN A 102 -13.97 -26.00 15.01
CA GLN A 102 -14.31 -25.56 16.36
C GLN A 102 -14.75 -26.73 17.25
N ILE A 103 -15.52 -27.69 16.71
CA ILE A 103 -15.90 -28.92 17.42
C ILE A 103 -14.65 -29.74 17.76
N ASP A 104 -13.66 -29.79 16.86
CA ASP A 104 -12.36 -30.45 17.08
C ASP A 104 -11.42 -29.67 18.02
N GLY A 105 -11.86 -28.54 18.58
CA GLY A 105 -11.08 -27.73 19.51
C GLY A 105 -9.96 -26.90 18.87
N ALA A 106 -9.94 -26.75 17.54
CA ALA A 106 -8.91 -25.98 16.85
C ALA A 106 -9.05 -24.47 17.12
N GLY A 107 -7.97 -23.84 17.58
CA GLY A 107 -7.93 -22.40 17.81
C GLY A 107 -7.91 -21.56 16.53
N ARG A 108 -8.15 -20.25 16.63
CA ARG A 108 -8.20 -19.32 15.48
C ARG A 108 -6.95 -19.33 14.60
N VAL A 109 -5.76 -19.44 15.21
CA VAL A 109 -4.48 -19.52 14.49
C VAL A 109 -4.40 -20.82 13.69
N GLN A 110 -4.79 -21.94 14.30
CA GLN A 110 -4.80 -23.24 13.64
C GLN A 110 -5.80 -23.26 12.47
N GLN A 111 -7.01 -22.71 12.65
CA GLN A 111 -8.00 -22.56 11.58
C GLN A 111 -7.48 -21.67 10.43
N PHE A 112 -6.71 -20.63 10.74
CA PHE A 112 -6.09 -19.78 9.72
C PHE A 112 -5.09 -20.57 8.86
N PHE A 113 -4.15 -21.28 9.47
CA PHE A 113 -3.11 -22.01 8.73
C PHE A 113 -3.60 -23.32 8.11
N ALA A 114 -4.55 -24.02 8.72
CA ALA A 114 -5.04 -25.32 8.25
C ALA A 114 -6.21 -25.22 7.27
N ILE A 115 -7.05 -24.18 7.35
CA ILE A 115 -8.25 -24.03 6.52
C ILE A 115 -8.12 -22.82 5.60
N THR A 116 -7.89 -21.64 6.17
CA THR A 116 -7.98 -20.38 5.41
C THR A 116 -6.86 -20.27 4.39
N LEU A 117 -5.60 -20.45 4.82
CA LEU A 117 -4.43 -20.29 3.98
C LEU A 117 -4.38 -21.30 2.80
N PRO A 118 -4.64 -22.61 3.00
CA PRO A 118 -4.65 -23.57 1.90
C PRO A 118 -5.77 -23.34 0.89
N GLN A 119 -6.96 -22.93 1.36
CA GLN A 119 -8.09 -22.64 0.49
C GLN A 119 -7.88 -21.37 -0.35
N LEU A 120 -7.17 -20.38 0.21
CA LEU A 120 -6.81 -19.15 -0.50
C LEU A 120 -5.61 -19.30 -1.46
N LYS A 121 -5.00 -20.48 -1.60
CA LYS A 121 -3.77 -20.64 -2.40
C LYS A 121 -3.90 -20.08 -3.82
N TYR A 122 -5.04 -20.33 -4.49
CA TYR A 122 -5.28 -19.83 -5.84
C TYR A 122 -5.49 -18.32 -5.86
N THR A 123 -6.22 -17.78 -4.88
CA THR A 123 -6.38 -16.34 -4.70
C THR A 123 -5.05 -15.63 -4.45
N ILE A 124 -4.14 -16.25 -3.68
CA ILE A 124 -2.79 -15.74 -3.44
C ILE A 124 -2.01 -15.73 -4.76
N ILE A 125 -2.05 -16.80 -5.55
CA ILE A 125 -1.38 -16.86 -6.85
C ILE A 125 -1.89 -15.75 -7.77
N THR A 126 -3.21 -15.61 -7.95
CA THR A 126 -3.81 -14.56 -8.77
C THR A 126 -3.41 -13.17 -8.29
N SER A 127 -3.47 -12.94 -6.97
CA SER A 127 -3.07 -11.67 -6.35
C SER A 127 -1.60 -11.34 -6.63
N SER A 128 -0.69 -12.32 -6.46
CA SER A 128 0.73 -12.14 -6.74
C SER A 128 1.00 -11.88 -8.23
N THR A 129 0.31 -12.56 -9.13
CA THR A 129 0.40 -12.29 -10.58
C THR A 129 -0.03 -10.85 -10.89
N LEU A 130 -1.13 -10.39 -10.30
CA LEU A 130 -1.60 -9.01 -10.46
C LEU A 130 -0.58 -8.00 -9.90
N MET A 131 0.10 -8.31 -8.80
CA MET A 131 1.18 -7.45 -8.27
C MET A 131 2.35 -7.34 -9.25
N VAL A 132 2.76 -8.46 -9.86
CA VAL A 132 3.85 -8.47 -10.84
C VAL A 132 3.47 -7.65 -12.07
N VAL A 133 2.25 -7.85 -12.60
CA VAL A 133 1.76 -7.05 -13.74
C VAL A 133 1.64 -5.57 -13.37
N GLY A 134 1.13 -5.28 -12.17
CA GLY A 134 1.00 -3.92 -11.63
C GLY A 134 2.33 -3.21 -11.45
N SER A 135 3.43 -3.93 -11.19
CA SER A 135 4.76 -3.33 -11.03
C SER A 135 5.22 -2.50 -12.24
N LEU A 136 4.82 -2.89 -13.45
CA LEU A 136 5.10 -2.12 -14.67
C LEU A 136 4.33 -0.79 -14.70
N ALA A 137 3.12 -0.76 -14.14
CA ALA A 137 2.33 0.47 -14.00
C ALA A 137 2.88 1.38 -12.88
N TYR A 138 3.60 0.83 -11.89
CA TYR A 138 4.18 1.64 -10.80
C TYR A 138 5.37 2.48 -11.26
N PHE A 139 6.03 2.13 -12.36
CA PHE A 139 7.18 2.88 -12.87
C PHE A 139 6.85 4.36 -13.07
N ASP A 140 5.66 4.68 -13.58
CA ASP A 140 5.18 6.05 -13.73
C ASP A 140 5.13 6.80 -12.39
N LEU A 141 4.57 6.18 -11.34
CA LEU A 141 4.55 6.76 -10.00
C LEU A 141 5.96 7.04 -9.48
N VAL A 142 6.87 6.07 -9.59
CA VAL A 142 8.27 6.22 -9.16
C VAL A 142 8.93 7.37 -9.92
N PHE A 143 8.75 7.41 -11.23
CA PHE A 143 9.33 8.43 -12.09
C PHE A 143 8.79 9.83 -11.78
N VAL A 144 7.48 10.00 -11.58
CA VAL A 144 6.88 11.31 -11.25
C VAL A 144 7.27 11.77 -9.85
N LEU A 145 7.32 10.86 -8.87
CA LEU A 145 7.62 11.17 -7.48
C LEU A 145 9.10 11.56 -7.29
N THR A 146 10.01 10.84 -7.97
CA THR A 146 11.47 10.99 -7.78
C THR A 146 12.16 11.75 -8.92
N GLY A 147 11.53 11.88 -10.08
CA GLY A 147 12.18 12.35 -11.31
C GLY A 147 13.04 11.29 -12.01
N GLY A 148 12.93 10.01 -11.62
CA GLY A 148 13.70 8.88 -12.18
C GLY A 148 14.83 8.34 -11.30
N GLY A 149 14.88 8.71 -10.02
CA GLY A 149 15.87 8.26 -9.03
C GLY A 149 16.09 9.31 -7.93
N PRO A 150 16.74 8.97 -6.80
CA PRO A 150 17.21 10.00 -5.87
C PRO A 150 18.06 10.98 -6.66
N ALA A 151 17.83 12.27 -6.47
CA ALA A 151 18.51 13.32 -7.19
C ALA A 151 20.01 12.99 -7.28
N ILE A 152 20.47 12.58 -8.46
CA ILE A 152 21.89 12.67 -8.79
C ILE A 152 22.22 14.12 -8.44
N PRO A 153 23.17 14.39 -7.52
CA PRO A 153 23.43 15.75 -7.09
C PRO A 153 23.60 16.58 -8.35
N ARG A 154 22.76 17.61 -8.53
CA ARG A 154 22.89 18.61 -9.59
C ARG A 154 24.11 19.48 -9.30
N GLY A 155 25.26 18.84 -9.19
CA GLY A 155 26.53 19.35 -8.72
C GLY A 155 27.68 18.81 -9.55
N CYS A 156 27.50 18.74 -10.87
CA CYS A 156 28.62 18.71 -11.81
C CYS A 156 28.23 19.38 -13.15
N TYR A 157 27.74 20.62 -13.07
CA TYR A 157 27.78 21.55 -14.20
C TYR A 157 28.73 22.71 -13.85
N ARG A 158 29.94 22.38 -13.39
CA ARG A 158 31.05 23.33 -13.42
C ARG A 158 31.87 23.00 -14.65
N CYS A 159 31.38 23.42 -15.82
CA CYS A 159 32.26 23.69 -16.94
C CYS A 159 33.09 24.92 -16.55
N THR A 160 34.17 24.72 -15.81
CA THR A 160 35.27 25.69 -15.80
C THR A 160 35.89 25.63 -17.18
N CYS A 161 35.47 26.56 -18.05
CA CYS A 161 36.27 26.99 -19.17
C CYS A 161 37.42 27.82 -18.61
N THR A 162 38.61 27.22 -18.58
CA THR A 162 39.91 27.91 -18.57
C THR A 162 40.72 27.34 -19.70
#